data_AF-B0D559-F1
#
_entry.id   AF-B0D559-F1
#
_cell.length_a   1.000
_cell.length_b   1.000
_cell.length_c   1.000
_cell.angle_alpha   90.00
_cell.angle_beta   90.00
_cell.angle_gamma   90.00
#
_symmetry.space_group_name_H-M   'P 1'
#
loop_
_entity.id
_entity.type
_entity.pdbx_description
1 polymer ?
#
loop_
_entity_poly.entity_id
_entity_poly.type
_entity_poly.pdbx_seq_one_letter_code
_entity_poly.pdbx_strand_id
1 'polypeptide(L)'
;MQLQLSALLSLLTVALFAVPASSQRTLNIEVFDSPRRCLGTSFIFRNVAPGVCCTNIPRGYGFSAGSVGDGFVTNSCASQHLFEVFRGGECWQSRDGRRVGAVRWKPAGPCPGCLLEDGQTKGPAPSVFTYDDHSGVKNTIVVPADDEDAAQKIADLYEAKDFEALAKYEKEE
;
A
#
# COMPACT_ATOMS: atom_id res chain seq x y z
N MET A 1 -31.07 57.38 24.57
CA MET A 1 -29.91 56.47 24.36
C MET A 1 -30.44 55.06 24.24
N GLN A 2 -30.77 54.63 23.01
CA GLN A 2 -31.27 53.29 22.70
C GLN A 2 -30.11 52.45 22.15
N LEU A 3 -29.65 51.59 23.04
CA LEU A 3 -28.81 50.40 22.89
C LEU A 3 -28.50 49.96 21.44
N GLN A 4 -27.26 50.24 21.02
CA GLN A 4 -26.58 49.62 19.88
C GLN A 4 -26.23 48.14 20.20
N LEU A 5 -27.23 47.26 20.25
CA LEU A 5 -27.02 45.84 20.60
C LEU A 5 -27.32 44.86 19.47
N SER A 6 -27.76 45.33 18.30
CA SER A 6 -28.15 44.47 17.18
C SER A 6 -27.03 44.19 16.16
N ALA A 7 -25.86 44.83 16.27
CA ALA A 7 -24.77 44.68 15.31
C ALA A 7 -23.71 43.63 15.69
N LEU A 8 -23.80 43.01 16.88
CA LEU A 8 -22.75 42.09 17.39
C LEU A 8 -23.04 40.60 17.20
N LEU A 9 -24.18 40.23 16.62
CA LEU A 9 -24.59 38.81 16.46
C LEU A 9 -24.23 38.17 15.10
N SER A 10 -23.59 38.90 14.19
CA SER A 10 -23.29 38.40 12.82
C SER A 10 -21.90 37.77 12.64
N LEU A 11 -21.08 37.66 13.69
CA LEU A 11 -19.67 37.24 13.57
C LEU A 11 -19.37 35.85 14.15
N LEU A 12 -20.39 35.08 14.57
CA LEU A 12 -20.19 33.84 15.32
C LEU A 12 -20.81 32.59 14.66
N THR A 13 -20.63 32.39 13.34
CA THR A 13 -21.19 31.19 12.67
C THR A 13 -20.33 30.60 11.53
N VAL A 14 -19.01 30.81 11.52
CA VAL A 14 -18.13 30.19 10.48
C VAL A 14 -16.98 29.34 11.04
N ALA A 15 -16.88 29.16 12.35
CA ALA A 15 -15.75 28.43 12.97
C ALA A 15 -16.03 26.98 13.40
N LEU A 16 -17.07 26.30 12.86
CA LEU A 16 -17.46 24.95 13.30
C LEU A 16 -17.31 23.81 12.28
N PHE A 17 -16.71 24.06 11.11
CA PHE A 17 -16.39 22.99 10.14
C PHE A 17 -14.90 22.86 9.82
N ALA A 18 -14.03 23.35 10.70
CA ALA A 18 -12.66 22.83 10.73
C ALA A 18 -12.73 21.43 11.36
N VAL A 19 -13.17 20.44 10.58
CA VAL A 19 -12.89 19.04 10.89
C VAL A 19 -11.36 19.01 11.05
N PRO A 20 -10.81 18.70 12.25
CA PRO A 20 -9.39 18.50 12.34
C PRO A 20 -9.09 17.42 11.31
N ALA A 21 -8.29 17.75 10.29
CA ALA A 21 -7.75 16.76 9.38
C ALA A 21 -6.98 15.79 10.30
N SER A 22 -7.64 14.71 10.69
CA SER A 22 -7.01 13.64 11.42
C SER A 22 -5.87 13.24 10.51
N SER A 23 -4.64 13.38 11.02
CA SER A 23 -3.46 12.91 10.33
C SER A 23 -3.65 11.41 10.15
N GLN A 24 -4.25 11.01 9.04
CA GLN A 24 -4.43 9.61 8.69
C GLN A 24 -3.01 9.08 8.56
N ARG A 25 -2.64 8.20 9.49
CA ARG A 25 -1.34 7.52 9.42
C ARG A 25 -1.33 6.71 8.14
N THR A 26 -0.59 7.18 7.16
CA THR A 26 -0.25 6.38 6.00
C THR A 26 0.83 5.37 6.40
N LEU A 27 0.92 4.28 5.63
CA LEU A 27 1.95 3.27 5.84
C LEU A 27 2.62 2.90 4.54
N ASN A 28 3.82 2.35 4.68
CA ASN A 28 4.47 1.63 3.60
C ASN A 28 4.10 0.15 3.74
N ILE A 29 3.55 -0.42 2.68
CA ILE A 29 3.27 -1.85 2.57
C ILE A 29 4.36 -2.44 1.70
N GLU A 30 5.04 -3.47 2.19
CA GLU A 30 6.12 -4.12 1.46
C GLU A 30 5.74 -5.57 1.14
N VAL A 31 5.94 -5.94 -0.12
CA VAL A 31 5.66 -7.27 -0.65
C VAL A 31 6.95 -7.93 -1.11
N PHE A 32 7.25 -9.14 -0.65
CA PHE A 32 8.49 -9.87 -0.83
C PHE A 32 8.31 -11.10 -1.73
N ASP A 33 9.33 -11.46 -2.51
CA ASP A 33 9.38 -12.70 -3.28
C ASP A 33 9.41 -13.98 -2.39
N SER A 34 9.97 -13.87 -1.18
CA SER A 34 9.97 -14.91 -0.15
C SER A 34 8.93 -14.60 0.93
N PRO A 35 7.65 -14.93 0.70
CA PRO A 35 6.56 -14.54 1.60
C PRO A 35 6.60 -15.24 2.95
N ARG A 36 7.41 -16.30 3.11
CA ARG A 36 7.61 -16.98 4.40
C ARG A 36 8.64 -16.31 5.29
N ARG A 37 9.58 -15.56 4.70
CA ARG A 37 10.75 -15.05 5.41
C ARG A 37 10.87 -13.53 5.41
N CYS A 38 10.13 -12.83 4.56
CA CYS A 38 10.24 -11.37 4.37
C CYS A 38 11.64 -10.97 3.95
N LEU A 39 12.19 -11.73 3.00
CA LEU A 39 13.54 -11.57 2.49
C LEU A 39 13.49 -11.61 0.98
N GLY A 40 14.59 -11.19 0.37
CA GLY A 40 14.76 -11.16 -1.07
C GLY A 40 14.26 -9.85 -1.66
N THR A 41 13.82 -9.92 -2.91
CA THR A 41 13.35 -8.73 -3.63
C THR A 41 12.00 -8.29 -3.11
N SER A 42 11.73 -6.99 -3.21
CA SER A 42 10.49 -6.43 -2.68
C SER A 42 9.92 -5.29 -3.50
N PHE A 43 8.59 -5.21 -3.54
CA PHE A 43 7.87 -4.03 -3.97
C PHE A 43 7.31 -3.28 -2.76
N ILE A 44 7.41 -1.94 -2.78
CA ILE A 44 6.95 -1.08 -1.69
C ILE A 44 5.84 -0.17 -2.22
N PHE A 45 4.65 -0.30 -1.65
CA PHE A 45 3.56 0.65 -1.79
C PHE A 45 3.75 1.73 -0.73
N ARG A 46 4.06 2.96 -1.14
CA ARG A 46 4.33 4.05 -0.20
C ARG A 46 3.06 4.85 0.10
N ASN A 47 3.00 5.40 1.30
CA ASN A 47 1.95 6.33 1.73
C ASN A 47 0.52 5.80 1.55
N VAL A 48 0.32 4.50 1.75
CA VAL A 48 -1.00 3.87 1.62
C VAL A 48 -1.90 4.33 2.76
N ALA A 49 -3.05 4.89 2.41
CA ALA A 49 -4.06 5.31 3.39
C ALA A 49 -4.77 4.09 4.00
N PRO A 50 -5.28 4.21 5.23
CA PRO A 50 -6.09 3.15 5.84
C PRO A 50 -7.27 2.70 4.97
N GLY A 51 -7.49 1.39 4.90
CA GLY A 51 -8.66 0.82 4.19
C GLY A 51 -8.52 0.76 2.68
N VAL A 52 -7.49 1.37 2.09
CA VAL A 52 -7.21 1.28 0.65
C VAL A 52 -6.81 -0.14 0.27
N CYS A 53 -7.41 -0.63 -0.81
CA CYS A 53 -7.09 -1.94 -1.36
C CYS A 53 -5.90 -1.82 -2.31
N CYS A 54 -4.80 -2.54 -2.08
CA CYS A 54 -3.66 -2.62 -3.00
C CYS A 54 -3.80 -3.88 -3.85
N THR A 55 -4.03 -3.72 -5.16
CA THR A 55 -4.42 -4.81 -6.08
C THR A 55 -3.36 -5.19 -7.12
N ASN A 56 -2.31 -4.38 -7.27
CA ASN A 56 -1.26 -4.57 -8.28
C ASN A 56 -0.03 -5.27 -7.68
N ILE A 57 -0.25 -6.41 -7.01
CA ILE A 57 0.83 -7.21 -6.44
C ILE A 57 1.35 -8.16 -7.54
N PRO A 58 2.66 -8.12 -7.89
CA PRO A 58 3.20 -9.00 -8.91
C PRO A 58 3.09 -10.48 -8.51
N ARG A 59 2.88 -11.34 -9.50
CA ARG A 59 2.84 -12.79 -9.30
C ARG A 59 4.15 -13.26 -8.70
N GLY A 60 4.05 -14.04 -7.62
CA GLY A 60 5.21 -14.62 -6.94
C GLY A 60 5.58 -13.88 -5.66
N TYR A 61 5.08 -12.67 -5.47
CA TYR A 61 5.29 -11.90 -4.25
C TYR A 61 4.16 -12.17 -3.25
N GLY A 62 4.49 -12.20 -1.97
CA GLY A 62 3.53 -12.05 -0.85
C GLY A 62 3.95 -10.87 0.02
N PHE A 63 3.49 -10.74 1.26
CA PHE A 63 3.61 -9.46 1.98
C PHE A 63 4.12 -9.60 3.41
N SER A 64 4.77 -8.54 3.89
CA SER A 64 5.21 -8.39 5.28
C SER A 64 4.26 -7.49 6.05
N ALA A 65 3.97 -7.86 7.29
CA ALA A 65 3.10 -7.10 8.16
C ALA A 65 3.91 -6.31 9.21
N GLY A 66 4.30 -5.08 8.86
CA GLY A 66 4.55 -4.04 9.87
C GLY A 66 3.27 -3.54 10.54
N SER A 67 2.09 -4.00 10.08
CA SER A 67 0.78 -3.45 10.46
C SER A 67 -0.37 -4.47 10.28
N VAL A 68 -1.54 -4.19 10.89
CA VAL A 68 -2.73 -5.06 10.83
C VAL A 68 -3.35 -5.00 9.42
N GLY A 69 -3.75 -6.11 8.82
CA GLY A 69 -4.31 -6.06 7.46
C GLY A 69 -4.92 -7.37 6.97
N ASP A 70 -5.68 -7.32 5.88
CA ASP A 70 -6.21 -8.50 5.21
C ASP A 70 -5.48 -8.76 3.90
N GLY A 71 -5.42 -10.02 3.47
CA GLY A 71 -5.14 -10.33 2.08
C GLY A 71 -6.19 -11.20 1.42
N PHE A 72 -6.18 -11.15 0.11
CA PHE A 72 -7.22 -11.68 -0.76
C PHE A 72 -6.61 -12.46 -1.91
N VAL A 73 -7.35 -13.44 -2.43
CA VAL A 73 -6.88 -14.36 -3.49
C VAL A 73 -6.63 -13.62 -4.80
N THR A 74 -7.57 -12.76 -5.19
CA THR A 74 -7.54 -12.09 -6.48
C THR A 74 -7.10 -10.65 -6.33
N ASN A 75 -6.93 -9.93 -7.44
CA ASN A 75 -6.59 -8.51 -7.49
C ASN A 75 -7.78 -7.63 -7.09
N SER A 76 -8.48 -7.98 -6.00
CA SER A 76 -9.64 -7.28 -5.46
C SER A 76 -9.84 -7.64 -3.99
N CYS A 77 -10.06 -6.63 -3.15
CA CYS A 77 -10.39 -6.80 -1.72
C CYS A 77 -11.87 -7.12 -1.48
N ALA A 78 -12.69 -7.18 -2.55
CA ALA A 78 -14.03 -7.74 -2.51
C ALA A 78 -14.04 -9.26 -2.74
N SER A 79 -12.87 -9.85 -3.03
CA SER A 79 -12.75 -11.28 -3.30
C SER A 79 -12.59 -12.12 -2.03
N GLN A 80 -12.36 -13.43 -2.19
CA GLN A 80 -12.20 -14.34 -1.07
C GLN A 80 -11.05 -13.89 -0.15
N HIS A 81 -11.41 -13.60 1.11
CA HIS A 81 -10.47 -13.32 2.20
C HIS A 81 -9.60 -14.56 2.45
N LEU A 82 -8.29 -14.37 2.48
CA LEU A 82 -7.34 -15.43 2.77
C LEU A 82 -6.94 -15.43 4.25
N PHE A 83 -6.79 -14.24 4.86
CA PHE A 83 -6.29 -14.07 6.22
C PHE A 83 -6.36 -12.63 6.69
N GLU A 84 -6.18 -12.49 8.01
CA GLU A 84 -5.91 -11.25 8.71
C GLU A 84 -4.53 -11.35 9.39
N VAL A 85 -3.73 -10.29 9.31
CA VAL A 85 -2.48 -10.16 10.06
C VAL A 85 -2.66 -9.21 11.22
N PHE A 86 -2.12 -9.58 12.36
CA PHE A 86 -2.10 -8.78 13.57
C PHE A 86 -0.74 -8.11 13.74
N ARG A 87 -0.69 -7.01 14.50
CA ARG A 87 0.54 -6.25 14.75
C ARG A 87 1.61 -7.18 15.35
N GLY A 88 2.80 -7.19 14.76
CA GLY A 88 3.92 -8.04 15.19
C GLY A 88 3.88 -9.46 14.62
N GLY A 89 2.97 -9.75 13.68
CA GLY A 89 2.98 -11.00 12.92
C GLY A 89 4.15 -11.06 11.94
N GLU A 90 4.81 -12.21 11.89
CA GLU A 90 5.86 -12.55 10.93
C GLU A 90 5.32 -12.55 9.48
N CYS A 91 6.23 -12.65 8.51
CA CYS A 91 5.90 -12.73 7.10
C CYS A 91 4.81 -13.76 6.82
N TRP A 92 3.76 -13.34 6.11
CA TRP A 92 2.58 -14.16 6.00
C TRP A 92 2.43 -14.75 4.59
N GLN A 93 2.21 -16.06 4.56
CA GLN A 93 1.78 -16.80 3.38
C GLN A 93 0.44 -17.46 3.65
N SER A 94 -0.39 -17.57 2.61
CA SER A 94 -1.64 -18.33 2.63
C SER A 94 -1.49 -19.70 3.25
N ARG A 95 -2.47 -20.04 4.08
CA ARG A 95 -2.53 -21.33 4.76
C ARG A 95 -2.52 -22.51 3.79
N ASP A 96 -2.97 -22.28 2.55
CA ASP A 96 -3.07 -23.23 1.45
C ASP A 96 -2.06 -22.97 0.31
N GLY A 97 -1.09 -22.07 0.50
CA GLY A 97 -0.08 -21.74 -0.51
C GLY A 97 -0.58 -20.86 -1.67
N ARG A 98 -1.87 -20.48 -1.71
CA ARG A 98 -2.43 -19.49 -2.65
C ARG A 98 -1.73 -18.13 -2.55
N ARG A 99 -1.39 -17.54 -3.68
CA ARG A 99 -0.75 -16.21 -3.68
C ARG A 99 -1.76 -15.13 -3.31
N VAL A 100 -1.27 -14.06 -2.70
CA VAL A 100 -2.08 -12.89 -2.34
C VAL A 100 -2.15 -11.98 -3.56
N GLY A 101 -3.35 -11.82 -4.13
CA GLY A 101 -3.58 -10.92 -5.28
C GLY A 101 -3.88 -9.49 -4.84
N ALA A 102 -4.41 -9.29 -3.63
CA ALA A 102 -4.61 -7.97 -3.08
C ALA A 102 -4.41 -7.95 -1.56
N VAL A 103 -4.00 -6.79 -1.04
CA VAL A 103 -3.88 -6.54 0.39
C VAL A 103 -4.63 -5.28 0.77
N ARG A 104 -5.28 -5.28 1.93
CA ARG A 104 -5.90 -4.09 2.50
C ARG A 104 -5.32 -3.86 3.88
N TRP A 105 -4.72 -2.70 4.07
CA TRP A 105 -4.26 -2.32 5.39
C TRP A 105 -5.43 -1.86 6.26
N LYS A 106 -5.45 -2.30 7.53
CA LYS A 106 -6.40 -1.87 8.55
C LYS A 106 -5.63 -1.26 9.73
N PRO A 107 -6.05 -0.10 10.24
CA PRO A 107 -5.50 0.41 11.48
C PRO A 107 -5.76 -0.57 12.62
N ALA A 108 -4.77 -0.72 13.51
CA ALA A 108 -4.91 -1.51 14.72
C ALA A 108 -5.85 -0.76 15.69
N GLY A 109 -7.15 -1.06 15.61
CA GLY A 109 -8.21 -0.42 16.40
C GLY A 109 -9.30 0.22 15.53
N PRO A 110 -10.39 0.74 16.15
CA PRO A 110 -11.44 1.42 15.41
C PRO A 110 -10.85 2.62 14.68
N CYS A 111 -11.20 2.76 13.39
CA CYS A 111 -10.85 3.95 12.62
C CYS A 111 -12.06 4.81 12.30
N PRO A 112 -12.38 5.75 13.19
CA PRO A 112 -13.35 6.79 12.87
C PRO A 112 -12.76 7.70 11.78
N GLY A 113 -13.31 7.61 10.57
CA GLY A 113 -12.92 8.44 9.41
C GLY A 113 -12.12 7.71 8.33
N CYS A 114 -11.85 6.41 8.48
CA CYS A 114 -11.39 5.60 7.35
C CYS A 114 -12.61 5.25 6.49
N LEU A 115 -12.71 5.85 5.31
CA LEU A 115 -13.63 5.35 4.29
C LEU A 115 -13.05 4.04 3.78
N LEU A 116 -13.74 2.93 4.06
CA LEU A 116 -13.43 1.67 3.41
C LEU A 116 -13.83 1.81 1.95
N GLU A 117 -12.87 1.64 1.05
CA GLU A 117 -13.18 1.49 -0.37
C GLU A 117 -13.97 0.19 -0.58
N ASP A 118 -14.77 0.15 -1.64
CA ASP A 118 -15.60 -1.01 -2.00
C ASP A 118 -14.78 -2.26 -2.35
N GLY A 119 -13.45 -2.12 -2.46
CA GLY A 119 -12.51 -3.19 -2.78
C GLY A 119 -12.59 -3.68 -4.22
N GLN A 120 -13.45 -3.07 -5.04
CA GLN A 120 -13.57 -3.24 -6.48
C GLN A 120 -12.80 -2.16 -7.23
N THR A 121 -12.63 -0.98 -6.61
CA THR A 121 -11.74 0.06 -7.13
C THR A 121 -10.31 -0.44 -7.26
N LYS A 122 -9.68 -0.02 -8.36
CA LYS A 122 -8.28 -0.31 -8.62
C LYS A 122 -7.41 0.35 -7.55
N GLY A 123 -6.55 -0.46 -6.94
CA GLY A 123 -5.63 -0.02 -5.91
C GLY A 123 -4.43 0.78 -6.42
N PRO A 124 -3.67 1.41 -5.52
CA PRO A 124 -2.41 2.04 -5.88
C PRO A 124 -1.43 1.01 -6.44
N ALA A 125 -0.59 1.44 -7.39
CA ALA A 125 0.56 0.67 -7.84
C ALA A 125 1.71 0.76 -6.80
N PRO A 126 2.59 -0.24 -6.72
CA PRO A 126 3.79 -0.10 -5.91
C PRO A 126 4.64 1.03 -6.47
N SER A 127 5.37 1.74 -5.60
CA SER A 127 6.16 2.91 -5.98
C SER A 127 7.63 2.56 -6.21
N VAL A 128 8.11 1.51 -5.55
CA VAL A 128 9.52 1.14 -5.53
C VAL A 128 9.66 -0.37 -5.61
N PHE A 129 10.68 -0.82 -6.34
CA PHE A 129 11.15 -2.20 -6.34
C PHE A 129 12.61 -2.24 -5.85
N THR A 130 12.95 -3.16 -4.94
CA THR A 130 14.33 -3.35 -4.47
C THR A 130 14.78 -4.77 -4.75
N TYR A 131 16.02 -4.92 -5.22
CA TYR A 131 16.59 -6.22 -5.58
C TYR A 131 18.11 -6.24 -5.40
N ASP A 132 18.70 -7.43 -5.27
CA ASP A 132 20.14 -7.62 -5.34
C ASP A 132 20.52 -8.09 -6.76
N ASP A 133 21.52 -7.47 -7.38
CA ASP A 133 22.03 -7.89 -8.68
C ASP A 133 22.90 -9.16 -8.59
N HIS A 134 23.46 -9.59 -9.73
CA HIS A 134 24.34 -10.75 -9.81
C HIS A 134 25.65 -10.62 -8.99
N SER A 135 26.03 -9.41 -8.61
CA SER A 135 27.20 -9.11 -7.77
C SER A 135 26.81 -8.99 -6.28
N GLY A 136 25.53 -9.12 -5.95
CA GLY A 136 25.00 -8.95 -4.59
C GLY A 136 24.88 -7.49 -4.18
N VAL A 137 24.91 -6.56 -5.13
CA VAL A 137 24.69 -5.13 -4.87
C VAL A 137 23.20 -4.85 -4.86
N LYS A 138 22.73 -4.18 -3.81
CA LYS A 138 21.33 -3.79 -3.69
C LYS A 138 21.02 -2.59 -4.58
N ASN A 139 20.06 -2.77 -5.47
CA ASN A 139 19.55 -1.76 -6.40
C ASN A 139 18.09 -1.41 -6.09
N THR A 140 17.67 -0.24 -6.55
CA THR A 140 16.32 0.29 -6.32
C THR A 140 15.78 0.91 -7.61
N ILE A 141 14.59 0.45 -8.00
CA ILE A 141 13.87 0.92 -9.18
C ILE A 141 12.65 1.71 -8.74
N VAL A 142 12.41 2.85 -9.38
CA VAL A 142 11.13 3.56 -9.26
C VAL A 142 10.15 2.90 -10.22
N VAL A 143 9.10 2.30 -9.69
CA VAL A 143 8.08 1.65 -10.51
C VAL A 143 7.24 2.73 -11.20
N PRO A 144 7.16 2.73 -12.55
CA PRO A 144 6.30 3.66 -13.28
C PRO A 144 4.83 3.53 -12.84
N ALA A 145 4.24 4.63 -12.40
CA ALA A 145 2.86 4.65 -11.90
C ALA A 145 1.82 4.76 -13.03
N ASP A 146 2.26 5.17 -14.22
CA ASP A 146 1.48 5.35 -15.44
C ASP A 146 1.33 4.05 -16.26
N ASP A 147 2.16 3.03 -16.00
CA ASP A 147 2.07 1.70 -16.61
C ASP A 147 1.52 0.69 -15.59
N GLU A 148 0.29 0.24 -15.85
CA GLU A 148 -0.46 -0.65 -14.97
C GLU A 148 0.22 -2.01 -14.75
N ASP A 149 1.02 -2.45 -15.72
CA ASP A 149 1.72 -3.73 -15.71
C ASP A 149 3.18 -3.60 -15.30
N ALA A 150 3.66 -2.38 -15.01
CA ALA A 150 5.08 -2.14 -14.75
C ALA A 150 5.64 -3.02 -13.64
N ALA A 151 4.89 -3.19 -12.55
CA ALA A 151 5.32 -4.04 -11.44
C ALA A 151 5.48 -5.51 -11.87
N GLN A 152 4.59 -6.04 -12.71
CA GLN A 152 4.71 -7.40 -13.23
C GLN A 152 5.87 -7.49 -14.23
N LYS A 153 6.04 -6.52 -15.13
CA LYS A 153 7.15 -6.47 -16.09
C LYS A 153 8.50 -6.46 -15.37
N ILE A 154 8.66 -5.63 -14.34
CA ILE A 154 9.88 -5.57 -13.52
C ILE A 154 10.13 -6.91 -12.82
N ALA A 155 9.09 -7.52 -12.24
CA ALA A 155 9.21 -8.84 -11.63
C ALA A 155 9.67 -9.91 -12.64
N ASP A 156 9.08 -9.91 -13.85
CA ASP A 156 9.41 -10.87 -14.92
C ASP A 156 10.86 -10.67 -15.41
N LEU A 157 11.32 -9.41 -15.54
CA LEU A 157 12.72 -9.10 -15.90
C LEU A 157 13.71 -9.59 -14.83
N TYR A 158 13.38 -9.41 -13.55
CA TYR A 158 14.21 -9.92 -12.45
C TYR A 158 14.25 -11.45 -12.42
N GLU A 159 13.11 -12.12 -12.61
CA GLU A 159 13.05 -13.59 -12.70
C GLU A 159 13.88 -14.11 -13.88
N ALA A 160 13.87 -13.40 -15.01
CA ALA A 160 14.70 -13.68 -16.18
C ALA A 160 16.19 -13.33 -15.98
N LYS A 161 16.55 -12.67 -14.89
CA LYS A 161 17.90 -12.10 -14.62
C LYS A 161 18.36 -11.12 -15.69
N ASP A 162 17.42 -10.42 -16.32
CA ASP A 162 17.71 -9.38 -17.31
C ASP A 162 18.00 -8.05 -16.60
N PHE A 163 19.17 -7.98 -15.95
CA PHE A 163 19.60 -6.81 -15.19
C PHE A 163 19.86 -5.59 -16.09
N GLU A 164 20.21 -5.80 -17.36
CA GLU A 164 20.40 -4.71 -18.32
C GLU A 164 19.06 -4.02 -18.62
N ALA A 165 17.98 -4.78 -18.78
CA ALA A 165 16.65 -4.21 -18.95
C ALA A 165 16.13 -3.57 -17.65
N LEU A 166 16.42 -4.16 -16.48
CA LEU A 166 16.06 -3.58 -15.18
C LEU A 166 16.72 -2.23 -14.92
N ALA A 167 18.01 -2.09 -15.25
CA ALA A 167 18.76 -0.85 -15.08
C ALA A 167 18.13 0.35 -15.81
N LYS A 168 17.33 0.12 -16.85
CA LYS A 168 16.59 1.19 -17.57
C LYS A 168 15.49 1.84 -16.72
N TYR A 169 15.04 1.17 -15.66
CA TYR A 169 14.05 1.70 -14.71
C TYR A 169 14.72 2.31 -13.46
N GLU A 170 16.02 2.14 -13.31
CA GLU A 170 16.79 2.82 -12.27
C GLU A 170 16.87 4.29 -12.66
N LYS A 171 16.30 5.16 -11.82
CA LYS A 171 16.53 6.59 -12.02
C LYS A 171 17.91 6.90 -11.50
N GLU A 172 18.77 7.45 -12.35
CA GLU A 172 19.91 8.25 -11.90
C GLU A 172 19.33 9.39 -11.05
N GLU A 173 19.69 9.45 -9.77
CA GLU A 173 19.40 10.63 -8.92
C GLU A 173 20.19 11.86 -9.39
#